data_AF-A0A131YRX3-F1
#
_entry.id   AF-A0A131YRX3-F1
#
_cell.length_a   1.000
_cell.length_b   1.000
_cell.length_c   1.000
_cell.angle_alpha   90.00
_cell.angle_beta   90.00
_cell.angle_gamma   90.00
#
_symmetry.space_group_name_H-M   'P 1'
#
loop_
_entity.id
_entity.type
_entity.pdbx_description
1 polymer ?
#
loop_
_entity_poly.entity_id
_entity_poly.type
_entity_poly.pdbx_seq_one_letter_code
_entity_poly.pdbx_strand_id
1 'polypeptide(L)'
;MSLAIFVCLLFGTATGRYHTRTVFPEIIEERSEHGSLVLQIHDGLALTLTKVSVATEALRLRSNWNGVFTDQTVNGTEIQASLFEDKVNMATVSVEKASYGIKVTGVLNPTERIEPALFERKGVPGRLPHLVHKIKQPLTMERITEEKLKEISPRKYSDMSMPDPVPIEVYIVSDESHNRRFADNDFLVYLCIFMNTIKAIFKNLIGPSVKIVLVGAEKSNKIQESEYIFGSDKLMNDLTSLHMFEKYVMNNLKQYGYPDVVLLLTGRDVYESTHGGIKKNIAGIAYEGGVCTERRVALSEDTPGAFSGIIDAAHELGHSLGASHDGTEPNRLTPGHPGSLNCSAKSGRLMTYVDGGHLRYRFSDCNEKEIRYVLKERGEKCWKINASKTYAIGGVFPGAILKAADYCKRLYKSNQVYVSASYNLKTNCKLKCCARLKSGGHACGVHPMLDHMQCDYKKKCFQGLCTSEKELITHRYKKE
;
A
#
# COMPACT_ATOMS: atom_id res chain seq x y z
N MET A 1 -33.61 -45.77 -57.07
CA MET A 1 -32.98 -44.43 -57.00
C MET A 1 -32.77 -44.12 -55.53
N SER A 2 -31.58 -43.65 -55.14
CA SER A 2 -31.16 -43.67 -53.73
C SER A 2 -31.61 -42.46 -52.92
N LEU A 3 -31.95 -42.69 -51.65
CA LEU A 3 -32.28 -41.67 -50.68
C LEU A 3 -30.99 -41.12 -50.05
N ALA A 4 -30.75 -39.81 -50.12
CA ALA A 4 -29.54 -39.19 -49.57
C ALA A 4 -29.76 -38.74 -48.11
N ILE A 5 -29.02 -39.33 -47.17
CA ILE A 5 -29.04 -38.94 -45.76
C ILE A 5 -27.96 -37.88 -45.52
N PHE A 6 -28.36 -36.69 -45.09
CA PHE A 6 -27.44 -35.59 -44.77
C PHE A 6 -26.98 -35.69 -43.30
N VAL A 7 -25.72 -36.06 -43.08
CA VAL A 7 -25.12 -36.16 -41.73
C VAL A 7 -24.39 -34.86 -41.41
N CYS A 8 -25.00 -34.01 -40.58
CA CYS A 8 -24.37 -32.78 -40.07
C CYS A 8 -23.33 -33.10 -38.99
N LEU A 9 -22.05 -33.23 -39.38
CA LEU A 9 -20.93 -33.32 -38.45
C LEU A 9 -20.66 -31.96 -37.79
N LEU A 10 -21.19 -31.76 -36.59
CA LEU A 10 -20.88 -30.62 -35.73
C LEU A 10 -19.45 -30.75 -35.17
N PHE A 11 -18.48 -30.15 -35.84
CA PHE A 11 -17.12 -29.98 -35.32
C PHE A 11 -17.10 -28.96 -34.16
N GLY A 12 -17.41 -29.44 -32.96
CA GLY A 12 -17.27 -28.65 -31.72
C GLY A 12 -15.81 -28.34 -31.43
N THR A 13 -15.38 -27.10 -31.70
CA THR A 13 -14.04 -26.61 -31.35
C THR A 13 -13.91 -26.42 -29.84
N ALA A 14 -13.29 -27.39 -29.16
CA ALA A 14 -13.04 -27.33 -27.73
C ALA A 14 -12.20 -26.10 -27.37
N THR A 15 -12.79 -25.12 -26.66
CA THR A 15 -12.09 -23.90 -26.26
C THR A 15 -11.06 -24.20 -25.16
N GLY A 16 -9.90 -23.55 -25.26
CA GLY A 16 -8.71 -23.98 -24.53
C GLY A 16 -8.85 -23.98 -23.01
N ARG A 17 -8.48 -25.09 -22.36
CA ARG A 17 -8.39 -25.20 -20.90
C ARG A 17 -7.46 -24.13 -20.33
N TYR A 18 -7.95 -23.39 -19.34
CA TYR A 18 -7.10 -22.54 -18.50
C TYR A 18 -6.20 -23.43 -17.66
N HIS A 19 -4.88 -23.35 -17.86
CA HIS A 19 -3.89 -24.10 -17.07
C HIS A 19 -3.79 -23.55 -15.64
N THR A 20 -4.69 -24.02 -14.78
CA THR A 20 -4.48 -24.11 -13.33
C THR A 20 -3.89 -25.51 -13.05
N ARG A 21 -2.77 -25.60 -12.34
CA ARG A 21 -2.20 -26.90 -11.90
C ARG A 21 -2.48 -27.09 -10.41
N THR A 22 -3.14 -28.18 -10.04
CA THR A 22 -3.18 -28.62 -8.63
C THR A 22 -1.83 -29.21 -8.25
N VAL A 23 -1.30 -28.81 -7.09
CA VAL A 23 -0.01 -29.24 -6.56
C VAL A 23 -0.12 -29.56 -5.07
N PHE A 24 0.86 -30.27 -4.53
CA PHE A 24 0.97 -30.62 -3.11
C PHE A 24 2.37 -30.23 -2.63
N PRO A 25 2.56 -29.02 -2.06
CA PRO A 25 3.86 -28.54 -1.64
C PRO A 25 4.43 -29.36 -0.48
N GLU A 26 5.72 -29.63 -0.51
CA GLU A 26 6.40 -30.52 0.44
C GLU A 26 7.80 -29.97 0.77
N ILE A 27 8.17 -29.97 2.05
CA ILE A 27 9.49 -29.53 2.49
C ILE A 27 10.42 -30.74 2.41
N ILE A 28 11.43 -30.67 1.55
CA ILE A 28 12.40 -31.77 1.31
C ILE A 28 13.63 -31.63 2.22
N GLU A 29 14.02 -30.39 2.55
CA GLU A 29 15.17 -30.13 3.42
C GLU A 29 14.89 -28.93 4.33
N GLU A 30 15.37 -28.97 5.57
CA GLU A 30 15.24 -27.90 6.56
C GLU A 30 16.57 -27.75 7.33
N ARG A 31 17.28 -26.63 7.13
CA ARG A 31 18.59 -26.35 7.74
C ARG A 31 18.44 -25.31 8.85
N SER A 32 18.61 -25.78 10.08
CA SER A 32 18.37 -25.00 11.30
C SER A 32 19.30 -23.80 11.46
N GLU A 33 20.60 -23.93 11.16
CA GLU A 33 21.63 -22.91 11.44
C GLU A 33 21.38 -21.55 10.76
N HIS A 34 20.64 -21.52 9.65
CA HIS A 34 20.36 -20.29 8.88
C HIS A 34 18.87 -20.06 8.64
N GLY A 35 17.99 -20.87 9.24
CA GLY A 35 16.54 -20.77 9.04
C GLY A 35 16.12 -20.93 7.57
N SER A 36 16.82 -21.78 6.82
CA SER A 36 16.60 -22.01 5.39
C SER A 36 16.00 -23.38 5.13
N LEU A 37 15.10 -23.48 4.15
CA LEU A 37 14.43 -24.73 3.79
C LEU A 37 14.25 -24.87 2.28
N VAL A 38 14.12 -26.10 1.80
CA VAL A 38 13.84 -26.40 0.40
C VAL A 38 12.39 -26.87 0.26
N LEU A 39 11.57 -26.06 -0.40
CA LEU A 39 10.15 -26.33 -0.63
C LEU A 39 9.93 -26.78 -2.09
N GLN A 40 9.61 -28.05 -2.27
CA GLN A 40 9.14 -28.58 -3.54
C GLN A 40 7.71 -28.12 -3.79
N ILE A 41 7.42 -27.64 -5.00
CA ILE A 41 6.06 -27.34 -5.44
C ILE A 41 5.56 -28.42 -6.41
N HIS A 42 6.40 -28.77 -7.38
CA HIS A 42 6.22 -29.89 -8.30
C HIS A 42 7.57 -30.24 -8.94
N ASP A 43 7.61 -31.32 -9.72
CA ASP A 43 8.76 -31.96 -10.43
C ASP A 43 9.64 -31.05 -11.32
N GLY A 44 9.32 -29.75 -11.41
CA GLY A 44 10.06 -28.74 -12.17
C GLY A 44 10.18 -27.39 -11.47
N LEU A 45 9.84 -27.32 -10.17
CA LEU A 45 10.04 -26.16 -9.33
C LEU A 45 10.22 -26.57 -7.86
N ALA A 46 11.44 -26.38 -7.36
CA ALA A 46 11.79 -26.31 -5.95
C ALA A 46 12.29 -24.90 -5.63
N LEU A 47 11.96 -24.42 -4.43
CA LEU A 47 12.36 -23.11 -3.93
C LEU A 47 13.37 -23.27 -2.80
N THR A 48 14.51 -22.59 -2.91
CA THR A 48 15.51 -22.48 -1.84
C THR A 48 15.17 -21.25 -1.02
N LEU A 49 14.43 -21.48 0.07
CA LEU A 49 13.78 -20.45 0.86
C LEU A 49 14.63 -20.03 2.06
N THR A 50 14.72 -18.72 2.28
CA THR A 50 15.41 -18.11 3.43
C THR A 50 14.46 -17.18 4.18
N LYS A 51 14.50 -17.18 5.52
CA LYS A 51 13.63 -16.32 6.35
C LYS A 51 13.92 -14.84 6.12
N VAL A 52 12.86 -14.04 6.06
CA VAL A 52 12.96 -12.57 6.01
C VAL A 52 13.30 -12.03 7.41
N SER A 53 14.22 -11.07 7.51
CA SER A 53 14.56 -10.41 8.78
C SER A 53 13.55 -9.29 9.10
N VAL A 54 12.89 -9.39 10.26
CA VAL A 54 11.82 -8.47 10.69
C VAL A 54 12.18 -7.84 12.04
N ALA A 55 11.77 -6.60 12.26
CA ALA A 55 12.01 -5.86 13.50
C ALA A 55 10.78 -5.88 14.42
N THR A 56 10.73 -6.90 15.28
CA THR A 56 9.95 -7.02 16.53
C THR A 56 8.40 -7.02 16.52
N GLU A 57 7.87 -8.08 17.12
CA GLU A 57 6.73 -8.16 18.07
C GLU A 57 5.33 -7.58 17.75
N ALA A 58 4.36 -8.52 17.75
CA ALA A 58 2.94 -8.38 18.13
C ALA A 58 2.14 -7.13 17.69
N LEU A 59 1.59 -7.19 16.48
CA LEU A 59 0.65 -6.24 15.86
C LEU A 59 -0.76 -6.30 16.45
N ARG A 60 -1.33 -5.16 16.87
CA ARG A 60 -2.76 -5.06 17.19
C ARG A 60 -3.60 -4.78 15.94
N LEU A 61 -4.41 -5.76 15.57
CA LEU A 61 -5.46 -5.66 14.56
C LEU A 61 -6.84 -5.67 15.22
N ARG A 62 -7.66 -4.66 14.91
CA ARG A 62 -9.07 -4.64 15.27
C ARG A 62 -9.89 -5.15 14.08
N SER A 63 -10.57 -6.28 14.25
CA SER A 63 -11.45 -6.89 13.24
C SER A 63 -12.87 -7.03 13.82
N ASN A 64 -13.88 -6.53 13.11
CA ASN A 64 -15.29 -6.61 13.55
C ASN A 64 -16.02 -7.75 12.82
N TRP A 65 -16.42 -8.78 13.56
CA TRP A 65 -17.19 -9.92 13.04
C TRP A 65 -18.57 -9.95 13.67
N ASN A 66 -19.62 -9.81 12.84
CA ASN A 66 -21.03 -9.82 13.25
C ASN A 66 -21.36 -8.83 14.40
N GLY A 67 -20.73 -7.65 14.40
CA GLY A 67 -20.90 -6.62 15.43
C GLY A 67 -19.99 -6.76 16.65
N VAL A 68 -19.30 -7.90 16.80
CA VAL A 68 -18.31 -8.09 17.87
C VAL A 68 -16.94 -7.60 17.39
N PHE A 69 -16.42 -6.58 18.06
CA PHE A 69 -15.03 -6.16 17.89
C PHE A 69 -14.08 -7.17 18.53
N THR A 70 -13.13 -7.67 17.75
CA THR A 70 -12.02 -8.51 18.23
C THR A 70 -10.71 -7.74 18.07
N ASP A 71 -10.00 -7.55 19.17
CA ASP A 71 -8.62 -7.04 19.18
C ASP A 71 -7.65 -8.22 19.17
N GLN A 72 -7.15 -8.57 17.98
CA GLN A 72 -6.16 -9.62 17.80
C GLN A 72 -4.75 -9.04 17.93
N THR A 73 -3.91 -9.65 18.78
CA THR A 73 -2.50 -9.31 18.93
C THR A 73 -1.66 -10.32 18.13
N VAL A 74 -1.59 -10.10 16.81
CA VAL A 74 -0.95 -11.01 15.85
C VAL A 74 0.57 -10.88 15.96
N ASN A 75 1.25 -11.95 16.36
CA ASN A 75 2.67 -11.88 16.69
C ASN A 75 3.54 -11.63 15.44
N GLY A 76 4.27 -10.51 15.42
CA GLY A 76 5.25 -10.19 14.36
C GLY A 76 6.30 -11.30 14.16
N THR A 77 6.67 -12.00 15.24
CA THR A 77 7.62 -13.13 15.19
C THR A 77 7.00 -14.41 14.60
N GLU A 78 5.67 -14.57 14.64
CA GLU A 78 4.96 -15.69 13.97
C GLU A 78 4.79 -15.39 12.47
N ILE A 79 4.48 -14.14 12.10
CA ILE A 79 4.54 -13.68 10.70
C ILE A 79 5.96 -13.87 10.12
N GLN A 80 7.00 -13.55 10.91
CA GLN A 80 8.38 -13.80 10.52
C GLN A 80 8.73 -15.30 10.43
N ALA A 81 8.08 -16.16 11.24
CA ALA A 81 8.35 -17.59 11.24
C ALA A 81 7.89 -18.28 9.95
N SER A 82 6.83 -17.77 9.31
CA SER A 82 6.27 -18.34 8.07
C SER A 82 6.72 -17.64 6.78
N LEU A 83 7.27 -16.41 6.81
CA LEU A 83 7.59 -15.66 5.58
C LEU A 83 9.02 -15.91 5.06
N PHE A 84 9.12 -16.41 3.83
CA PHE A 84 10.39 -16.74 3.18
C PHE A 84 10.56 -16.13 1.78
N GLU A 85 11.81 -15.89 1.38
CA GLU A 85 12.22 -15.48 0.02
C GLU A 85 13.15 -16.51 -0.65
N ASP A 86 12.98 -16.70 -1.97
CA ASP A 86 13.96 -17.33 -2.87
C ASP A 86 14.43 -16.27 -3.89
N LYS A 87 15.72 -15.95 -3.85
CA LYS A 87 16.34 -14.88 -4.66
C LYS A 87 16.63 -15.28 -6.10
N VAL A 88 16.68 -16.58 -6.40
CA VAL A 88 16.95 -17.13 -7.73
C VAL A 88 15.65 -17.26 -8.52
N ASN A 89 14.64 -17.91 -7.93
CA ASN A 89 13.31 -18.04 -8.52
C ASN A 89 12.48 -16.74 -8.43
N MET A 90 12.95 -15.75 -7.66
CA MET A 90 12.21 -14.54 -7.31
C MET A 90 10.88 -14.86 -6.62
N ALA A 91 10.90 -15.84 -5.72
CA ALA A 91 9.72 -16.29 -4.99
C ALA A 91 9.60 -15.54 -3.65
N THR A 92 8.36 -15.32 -3.21
CA THR A 92 8.07 -14.88 -1.86
C THR A 92 6.80 -15.57 -1.41
N VAL A 93 6.90 -16.39 -0.37
CA VAL A 93 5.83 -17.27 0.10
C VAL A 93 5.72 -17.25 1.62
N SER A 94 4.49 -17.28 2.13
CA SER A 94 4.21 -17.74 3.49
C SER A 94 4.12 -19.27 3.46
N VAL A 95 4.75 -19.93 4.43
CA VAL A 95 4.80 -21.38 4.60
C VAL A 95 4.41 -21.70 6.05
N GLU A 96 3.19 -22.22 6.23
CA GLU A 96 2.63 -22.58 7.53
C GLU A 96 2.52 -24.11 7.64
N LYS A 97 3.19 -24.72 8.62
CA LYS A 97 3.05 -26.16 8.90
C LYS A 97 1.80 -26.40 9.75
N ALA A 98 0.87 -27.23 9.29
CA ALA A 98 -0.33 -27.62 10.05
C ALA A 98 -0.49 -29.15 10.10
N SER A 99 -1.29 -29.65 11.04
CA SER A 99 -1.55 -31.09 11.24
C SER A 99 -2.22 -31.78 10.03
N TYR A 100 -2.78 -31.02 9.10
CA TYR A 100 -3.39 -31.49 7.86
C TYR A 100 -2.51 -31.27 6.62
N GLY A 101 -1.28 -30.76 6.79
CA GLY A 101 -0.31 -30.52 5.73
C GLY A 101 0.30 -29.11 5.78
N ILE A 102 1.20 -28.83 4.84
CA ILE A 102 1.84 -27.51 4.70
C ILE A 102 0.93 -26.59 3.88
N LYS A 103 0.59 -25.42 4.41
CA LYS A 103 -0.12 -24.35 3.70
C LYS A 103 0.90 -23.36 3.12
N VAL A 104 0.79 -23.09 1.81
CA VAL A 104 1.67 -22.18 1.08
C VAL A 104 0.84 -21.12 0.35
N THR A 105 1.12 -19.85 0.60
CA THR A 105 0.53 -18.71 -0.14
C THR A 105 1.63 -17.81 -0.68
N GLY A 106 1.50 -17.31 -1.91
CA GLY A 106 2.39 -16.27 -2.44
C GLY A 106 2.77 -16.43 -3.90
N VAL A 107 3.93 -15.89 -4.27
CA VAL A 107 4.45 -15.86 -5.63
C VAL A 107 5.56 -16.89 -5.77
N LEU A 108 5.43 -17.81 -6.73
CA LEU A 108 6.38 -18.90 -6.96
C LEU A 108 7.53 -18.50 -7.90
N ASN A 109 7.21 -17.76 -8.96
CA ASN A 109 8.16 -17.26 -9.94
C ASN A 109 7.58 -16.00 -10.64
N PRO A 110 8.21 -15.38 -11.66
CA PRO A 110 7.67 -14.20 -12.33
C PRO A 110 6.35 -14.39 -13.11
N THR A 111 5.88 -15.63 -13.28
CA THR A 111 4.69 -15.95 -14.10
C THR A 111 3.58 -16.68 -13.36
N GLU A 112 3.87 -17.23 -12.18
CA GLU A 112 3.00 -18.16 -11.44
C GLU A 112 2.92 -17.82 -9.94
N ARG A 113 1.71 -17.92 -9.38
CA ARG A 113 1.42 -17.77 -7.94
C ARG A 113 0.79 -19.05 -7.38
N ILE A 114 0.83 -19.22 -6.06
CA ILE A 114 0.24 -20.34 -5.33
C ILE A 114 -0.76 -19.86 -4.27
N GLU A 115 -1.89 -20.55 -4.17
CA GLU A 115 -2.88 -20.39 -3.09
C GLU A 115 -3.54 -21.74 -2.76
N PRO A 116 -3.97 -21.99 -1.50
CA PRO A 116 -4.69 -23.21 -1.13
C PRO A 116 -5.97 -23.42 -1.94
N ALA A 117 -6.30 -24.67 -2.26
CA ALA A 117 -7.54 -24.98 -2.95
C ALA A 117 -8.75 -24.73 -2.04
N LEU A 118 -9.65 -23.84 -2.47
CA LEU A 118 -10.95 -23.66 -1.83
C LEU A 118 -11.89 -24.81 -2.24
N PHE A 119 -12.39 -25.54 -1.25
CA PHE A 119 -13.39 -26.63 -1.28
C PHE A 119 -12.94 -28.09 -1.52
N GLU A 120 -13.78 -28.98 -0.96
CA GLU A 120 -13.75 -30.45 -0.83
C GLU A 120 -12.56 -31.14 -0.12
N ARG A 121 -12.87 -31.76 1.03
CA ARG A 121 -12.02 -32.74 1.72
C ARG A 121 -11.96 -34.08 0.96
N LYS A 122 -11.20 -34.13 -0.12
CA LYS A 122 -10.70 -35.38 -0.76
C LYS A 122 -9.17 -35.38 -0.89
N GLY A 123 -8.49 -34.79 0.09
CA GLY A 123 -7.04 -34.86 0.24
C GLY A 123 -6.59 -36.11 0.99
N VAL A 124 -5.40 -36.61 0.66
CA VAL A 124 -4.70 -37.63 1.45
C VAL A 124 -4.32 -37.02 2.82
N PRO A 125 -4.47 -37.74 3.96
CA PRO A 125 -4.05 -37.22 5.25
C PRO A 125 -2.61 -36.68 5.24
N GLY A 126 -2.42 -35.44 5.70
CA GLY A 126 -1.13 -34.76 5.73
C GLY A 126 -0.71 -34.01 4.45
N ARG A 127 -1.47 -34.06 3.35
CA ARG A 127 -1.15 -33.31 2.11
C ARG A 127 -2.29 -32.37 1.68
N LEU A 128 -2.08 -31.07 1.90
CA LEU A 128 -3.02 -30.00 1.54
C LEU A 128 -2.88 -29.61 0.05
N PRO A 129 -3.95 -29.69 -0.77
CA PRO A 129 -3.91 -29.29 -2.17
C PRO A 129 -3.83 -27.76 -2.34
N HIS A 130 -3.01 -27.34 -3.29
CA HIS A 130 -2.85 -25.94 -3.70
C HIS A 130 -3.07 -25.78 -5.20
N LEU A 131 -3.44 -24.58 -5.62
CA LEU A 131 -3.63 -24.21 -7.02
C LEU A 131 -2.50 -23.27 -7.45
N VAL A 132 -1.82 -23.64 -8.53
CA VAL A 132 -0.85 -22.78 -9.22
C VAL A 132 -1.52 -22.11 -10.41
N HIS A 133 -1.44 -20.78 -10.46
CA HIS A 133 -2.13 -19.96 -11.46
C HIS A 133 -1.18 -19.02 -12.22
N LYS A 134 -1.32 -18.97 -13.55
CA LYS A 134 -0.64 -17.97 -14.41
C LYS A 134 -1.39 -16.62 -14.40
N ILE A 135 -0.65 -15.54 -14.18
CA ILE A 135 -1.22 -14.27 -13.67
C ILE A 135 -1.37 -13.19 -14.80
N LYS A 136 -2.54 -12.52 -14.99
CA LYS A 136 -2.86 -11.58 -16.12
C LYS A 136 -3.58 -10.23 -15.72
N GLN A 137 -3.81 -9.23 -16.63
CA GLN A 137 -3.63 -7.71 -16.56
C GLN A 137 -4.95 -6.87 -17.16
N PRO A 138 -5.43 -5.62 -17.66
CA PRO A 138 -5.19 -4.11 -17.76
C PRO A 138 -6.38 -3.00 -17.68
N LEU A 139 -6.23 -1.76 -18.29
CA LEU A 139 -6.64 -0.30 -18.03
C LEU A 139 -7.79 0.46 -18.82
N THR A 140 -8.07 1.83 -18.85
CA THR A 140 -7.60 3.16 -18.22
C THR A 140 -8.72 4.28 -18.21
N MET A 141 -8.50 5.51 -17.65
CA MET A 141 -9.21 6.81 -17.93
C MET A 141 -8.45 8.12 -17.46
N GLU A 142 -9.05 9.36 -17.48
CA GLU A 142 -8.43 10.71 -17.17
C GLU A 142 -9.36 11.77 -16.44
N ARG A 143 -8.99 13.07 -16.25
CA ARG A 143 -9.30 13.97 -15.05
C ARG A 143 -9.88 15.43 -15.25
N ILE A 144 -10.26 16.21 -14.16
CA ILE A 144 -10.02 17.69 -13.83
C ILE A 144 -10.74 18.37 -12.57
N THR A 145 -9.98 18.91 -11.55
CA THR A 145 -10.07 20.07 -10.54
C THR A 145 -11.20 20.46 -9.51
N GLU A 146 -10.89 21.29 -8.48
CA GLU A 146 -11.60 21.51 -7.16
C GLU A 146 -12.29 22.88 -6.84
N GLU A 147 -12.97 23.01 -5.67
CA GLU A 147 -12.81 24.16 -4.70
C GLU A 147 -13.42 24.07 -3.23
N LYS A 148 -12.53 24.09 -2.19
CA LYS A 148 -12.63 24.63 -0.77
C LYS A 148 -13.66 24.04 0.23
N LEU A 149 -13.48 23.87 1.57
CA LEU A 149 -12.48 24.12 2.67
C LEU A 149 -12.56 25.40 3.57
N LYS A 150 -12.62 25.20 4.92
CA LYS A 150 -12.70 26.15 6.09
C LYS A 150 -12.79 25.32 7.44
N GLU A 151 -12.44 25.65 8.71
CA GLU A 151 -11.54 26.59 9.46
C GLU A 151 -11.04 25.98 10.82
N ILE A 152 -9.98 26.50 11.50
CA ILE A 152 -9.48 26.14 12.88
C ILE A 152 -8.59 27.28 13.49
N SER A 153 -8.05 27.15 14.73
CA SER A 153 -7.22 28.17 15.43
C SER A 153 -6.16 27.55 16.42
N PRO A 154 -5.02 28.20 16.77
CA PRO A 154 -3.89 27.62 17.52
C PRO A 154 -3.65 28.23 18.93
N ARG A 155 -2.68 27.68 19.68
CA ARG A 155 -2.21 28.21 20.98
C ARG A 155 -0.68 28.09 21.10
N LYS A 156 -0.01 29.20 21.38
CA LYS A 156 1.44 29.27 21.64
C LYS A 156 1.85 28.33 22.79
N TYR A 157 2.98 27.63 22.62
CA TYR A 157 3.69 26.92 23.68
C TYR A 157 5.15 27.38 23.82
N SER A 158 5.76 27.03 24.96
CA SER A 158 7.06 27.54 25.42
C SER A 158 8.28 26.77 24.88
N ASP A 159 9.46 27.18 25.32
CA ASP A 159 10.77 26.95 24.69
C ASP A 159 11.37 25.53 24.86
N MET A 160 10.57 24.50 24.63
CA MET A 160 11.04 23.11 24.57
C MET A 160 11.67 22.80 23.20
N SER A 161 12.85 22.15 23.21
CA SER A 161 13.39 21.54 22.01
C SER A 161 12.53 20.34 21.59
N MET A 162 12.13 20.33 20.33
CA MET A 162 11.54 19.16 19.67
C MET A 162 12.59 18.03 19.59
N PRO A 163 12.21 16.75 19.76
CA PRO A 163 13.13 15.62 19.63
C PRO A 163 13.52 15.38 18.16
N ASP A 164 14.68 14.76 17.93
CA ASP A 164 15.09 14.24 16.61
C ASP A 164 15.45 12.74 16.74
N PRO A 165 14.75 11.81 16.07
CA PRO A 165 13.54 12.04 15.27
C PRO A 165 12.31 12.35 16.12
N VAL A 166 11.36 13.09 15.54
CA VAL A 166 9.99 13.17 16.06
C VAL A 166 9.25 11.88 15.67
N PRO A 167 8.79 11.05 16.62
CA PRO A 167 7.88 9.96 16.31
C PRO A 167 6.49 10.52 16.02
N ILE A 168 5.79 9.98 15.02
CA ILE A 168 4.39 10.31 14.73
C ILE A 168 3.60 9.01 14.54
N GLU A 169 2.58 8.84 15.38
CA GLU A 169 1.77 7.64 15.50
C GLU A 169 0.61 7.63 14.48
N VAL A 170 0.72 6.76 13.47
CA VAL A 170 -0.30 6.53 12.45
C VAL A 170 -1.06 5.24 12.77
N TYR A 171 -2.37 5.33 12.94
CA TYR A 171 -3.29 4.19 12.93
C TYR A 171 -3.94 4.09 11.55
N ILE A 172 -4.19 2.88 11.04
CA ILE A 172 -4.81 2.71 9.71
C ILE A 172 -6.19 2.05 9.83
N VAL A 173 -7.25 2.77 9.45
CA VAL A 173 -8.54 2.14 9.19
C VAL A 173 -8.58 1.76 7.71
N SER A 174 -9.14 0.60 7.39
CA SER A 174 -9.31 0.17 6.00
C SER A 174 -10.76 -0.22 5.73
N ASP A 175 -11.32 0.34 4.67
CA ASP A 175 -12.68 0.02 4.21
C ASP A 175 -12.77 -1.41 3.66
N GLU A 176 -13.99 -1.93 3.50
CA GLU A 176 -14.21 -3.30 3.03
C GLU A 176 -13.71 -3.47 1.59
N SER A 177 -13.87 -2.45 0.74
CA SER A 177 -13.43 -2.54 -0.65
C SER A 177 -11.93 -2.81 -0.76
N HIS A 178 -11.14 -2.19 0.12
CA HIS A 178 -9.71 -2.43 0.31
C HIS A 178 -9.42 -3.74 1.04
N ASN A 179 -10.01 -3.95 2.22
CA ASN A 179 -9.57 -4.98 3.16
C ASN A 179 -10.02 -6.42 2.81
N ARG A 180 -11.15 -6.59 2.12
CA ARG A 180 -11.75 -7.92 1.83
C ARG A 180 -10.88 -8.88 1.04
N ARG A 181 -9.81 -8.38 0.41
CA ARG A 181 -8.84 -9.20 -0.32
C ARG A 181 -7.97 -10.05 0.63
N PHE A 182 -7.73 -9.57 1.84
CA PHE A 182 -6.62 -10.02 2.67
C PHE A 182 -7.11 -10.86 3.85
N ALA A 183 -6.43 -11.98 4.10
CA ALA A 183 -6.41 -12.58 5.43
C ALA A 183 -5.75 -11.58 6.41
N ASP A 184 -6.08 -11.71 7.70
CA ASP A 184 -5.71 -10.72 8.71
C ASP A 184 -4.18 -10.54 8.85
N ASN A 185 -3.41 -11.61 8.74
CA ASN A 185 -1.93 -11.55 8.70
C ASN A 185 -1.41 -10.89 7.41
N ASP A 186 -1.96 -11.24 6.24
CA ASP A 186 -1.56 -10.67 4.94
C ASP A 186 -1.82 -9.16 4.89
N PHE A 187 -2.92 -8.72 5.52
CA PHE A 187 -3.29 -7.31 5.64
C PHE A 187 -2.26 -6.53 6.47
N LEU A 188 -1.84 -7.07 7.61
CA LEU A 188 -0.83 -6.45 8.47
C LEU A 188 0.54 -6.38 7.79
N VAL A 189 0.95 -7.45 7.09
CA VAL A 189 2.16 -7.46 6.25
C VAL A 189 2.08 -6.39 5.15
N TYR A 190 0.92 -6.28 4.49
CA TYR A 190 0.66 -5.28 3.47
C TYR A 190 0.83 -3.86 4.02
N LEU A 191 0.16 -3.52 5.14
CA LEU A 191 0.27 -2.20 5.75
C LEU A 191 1.70 -1.87 6.20
N CYS A 192 2.43 -2.83 6.77
CA CYS A 192 3.84 -2.62 7.13
C CYS A 192 4.71 -2.27 5.92
N ILE A 193 4.54 -2.97 4.79
CA ILE A 193 5.31 -2.73 3.56
C ILE A 193 4.86 -1.44 2.84
N PHE A 194 3.56 -1.09 2.91
CA PHE A 194 3.01 0.18 2.45
C PHE A 194 3.68 1.35 3.20
N MET A 195 3.65 1.29 4.54
CA MET A 195 4.24 2.30 5.41
C MET A 195 5.77 2.39 5.31
N ASN A 196 6.50 1.37 4.82
CA ASN A 196 7.95 1.44 4.68
C ASN A 196 8.42 2.49 3.67
N THR A 197 7.69 2.66 2.56
CA THR A 197 8.01 3.70 1.57
C THR A 197 7.70 5.09 2.13
N ILE A 198 6.59 5.23 2.86
CA ILE A 198 6.20 6.46 3.58
C ILE A 198 7.26 6.82 4.64
N LYS A 199 7.68 5.87 5.47
CA LYS A 199 8.78 6.03 6.45
C LYS A 199 10.07 6.50 5.77
N ALA A 200 10.42 5.96 4.61
CA ALA A 200 11.58 6.39 3.84
C ALA A 200 11.44 7.82 3.27
N ILE A 201 10.23 8.24 2.91
CA ILE A 201 9.93 9.61 2.47
C ILE A 201 10.08 10.59 3.64
N PHE A 202 9.49 10.31 4.81
CA PHE A 202 9.56 11.20 5.97
C PHE A 202 10.95 11.23 6.65
N LYS A 203 11.77 10.16 6.58
CA LYS A 203 13.20 10.20 6.97
C LYS A 203 14.03 11.18 6.09
N ASN A 204 13.49 11.71 4.98
CA ASN A 204 14.21 12.70 4.19
C ASN A 204 14.24 14.10 4.82
N LEU A 205 13.27 14.43 5.69
CA LEU A 205 13.18 15.67 6.45
C LEU A 205 14.35 15.80 7.44
N ILE A 206 14.83 17.03 7.70
CA ILE A 206 15.98 17.28 8.58
C ILE A 206 15.66 18.33 9.65
N GLY A 207 16.16 18.12 10.87
CA GLY A 207 16.24 19.14 11.94
C GLY A 207 14.90 19.63 12.51
N PRO A 208 14.02 18.75 13.01
CA PRO A 208 14.24 17.31 13.19
C PRO A 208 13.74 16.45 12.02
N SER A 209 14.23 15.23 11.94
CA SER A 209 13.68 14.19 11.07
C SER A 209 12.36 13.63 11.62
N VAL A 210 11.47 13.13 10.76
CA VAL A 210 10.18 12.56 11.17
C VAL A 210 10.18 11.04 11.01
N LYS A 211 9.93 10.34 12.11
CA LYS A 211 9.79 8.88 12.19
C LYS A 211 8.31 8.52 12.24
N ILE A 212 7.71 8.28 11.08
CA ILE A 212 6.36 7.73 10.98
C ILE A 212 6.32 6.33 11.59
N VAL A 213 5.37 6.06 12.48
CA VAL A 213 5.18 4.78 13.18
C VAL A 213 3.78 4.25 12.90
N LEU A 214 3.65 2.97 12.53
CA LEU A 214 2.35 2.30 12.48
C LEU A 214 2.04 1.76 13.88
N VAL A 215 0.93 2.19 14.51
CA VAL A 215 0.59 1.81 15.90
C VAL A 215 -0.66 0.93 16.04
N GLY A 216 -1.38 0.71 14.94
CA GLY A 216 -2.53 -0.19 14.90
C GLY A 216 -3.22 -0.16 13.55
N ALA A 217 -4.09 -1.14 13.33
CA ALA A 217 -4.94 -1.18 12.15
C ALA A 217 -6.36 -1.70 12.48
N GLU A 218 -7.35 -1.24 11.73
CA GLU A 218 -8.72 -1.77 11.76
C GLU A 218 -9.17 -2.24 10.38
N LYS A 219 -9.70 -3.47 10.32
CA LYS A 219 -10.52 -3.95 9.20
C LYS A 219 -11.99 -3.67 9.51
N SER A 220 -12.49 -2.57 8.98
CA SER A 220 -13.90 -2.19 9.13
C SER A 220 -14.81 -2.96 8.15
N ASN A 221 -16.09 -3.08 8.50
CA ASN A 221 -17.11 -3.78 7.69
C ASN A 221 -18.26 -2.85 7.26
N LYS A 222 -19.16 -3.35 6.41
CA LYS A 222 -20.32 -2.60 5.85
C LYS A 222 -21.18 -1.83 6.85
N ILE A 223 -21.28 -2.30 8.08
CA ILE A 223 -22.08 -1.64 9.12
C ILE A 223 -21.35 -0.37 9.57
N GLN A 224 -20.06 -0.48 9.90
CA GLN A 224 -19.20 0.63 10.28
C GLN A 224 -18.99 1.62 9.13
N GLU A 225 -18.90 1.12 7.88
CA GLU A 225 -18.83 1.98 6.68
C GLU A 225 -19.99 2.99 6.62
N SER A 226 -21.18 2.65 7.15
CA SER A 226 -22.32 3.58 7.15
C SER A 226 -22.14 4.78 8.09
N GLU A 227 -21.23 4.70 9.06
CA GLU A 227 -20.91 5.81 9.98
C GLU A 227 -19.96 6.84 9.35
N TYR A 228 -19.14 6.43 8.38
CA TYR A 228 -18.02 7.25 7.87
C TYR A 228 -17.88 7.37 6.34
N ILE A 229 -18.60 6.58 5.53
CA ILE A 229 -18.55 6.66 4.06
C ILE A 229 -19.80 7.34 3.52
N PHE A 230 -19.64 8.49 2.86
CA PHE A 230 -20.65 9.05 1.98
C PHE A 230 -20.38 8.61 0.54
N GLY A 231 -21.26 7.79 -0.05
CA GLY A 231 -21.08 7.31 -1.42
C GLY A 231 -21.76 5.97 -1.72
N SER A 232 -20.99 5.01 -2.22
CA SER A 232 -21.47 3.69 -2.65
C SER A 232 -20.38 2.60 -2.51
N ASP A 233 -20.65 1.36 -2.91
CA ASP A 233 -19.64 0.28 -2.93
C ASP A 233 -18.43 0.52 -3.85
N LYS A 234 -18.52 1.53 -4.73
CA LYS A 234 -17.47 1.86 -5.71
C LYS A 234 -16.91 3.27 -5.56
N LEU A 235 -17.63 4.16 -4.87
CA LEU A 235 -17.33 5.59 -4.82
C LEU A 235 -17.35 6.11 -3.38
N MET A 236 -16.46 7.03 -3.04
CA MET A 236 -16.43 7.72 -1.75
C MET A 236 -16.28 9.22 -2.00
N ASN A 237 -17.17 10.05 -1.45
CA ASN A 237 -16.96 11.50 -1.50
C ASN A 237 -15.86 11.89 -0.53
N ASP A 238 -14.85 12.60 -1.03
CA ASP A 238 -13.72 13.15 -0.29
C ASP A 238 -14.10 13.86 1.03
N LEU A 239 -14.62 15.08 0.96
CA LEU A 239 -14.79 15.99 2.09
C LEU A 239 -15.88 15.52 3.06
N THR A 240 -16.98 14.95 2.53
CA THR A 240 -18.08 14.45 3.37
C THR A 240 -17.65 13.19 4.12
N SER A 241 -16.95 12.24 3.46
CA SER A 241 -16.46 11.05 4.15
C SER A 241 -15.32 11.40 5.11
N LEU A 242 -14.44 12.35 4.79
CA LEU A 242 -13.42 12.83 5.73
C LEU A 242 -14.05 13.41 7.02
N HIS A 243 -15.10 14.22 6.90
CA HIS A 243 -15.79 14.79 8.07
C HIS A 243 -16.66 13.79 8.85
N MET A 244 -17.20 12.76 8.19
CA MET A 244 -17.85 11.65 8.89
C MET A 244 -16.81 10.74 9.57
N PHE A 245 -15.67 10.49 8.93
CA PHE A 245 -14.54 9.73 9.46
C PHE A 245 -13.84 10.43 10.64
N GLU A 246 -13.76 11.76 10.64
CA GLU A 246 -13.36 12.58 11.80
C GLU A 246 -14.17 12.19 13.04
N LYS A 247 -15.51 12.17 12.94
CA LYS A 247 -16.42 11.81 14.04
C LYS A 247 -16.29 10.35 14.45
N TYR A 248 -16.21 9.45 13.46
CA TYR A 248 -15.99 8.03 13.68
C TYR A 248 -14.69 7.75 14.45
N VAL A 249 -13.60 8.39 14.04
CA VAL A 249 -12.29 8.30 14.70
C VAL A 249 -12.33 8.90 16.09
N MET A 250 -12.95 10.06 16.29
CA MET A 250 -13.07 10.67 17.63
C MET A 250 -13.89 9.83 18.60
N ASN A 251 -14.96 9.18 18.14
CA ASN A 251 -15.73 8.20 18.94
C ASN A 251 -14.90 6.95 19.31
N ASN A 252 -14.03 6.48 18.41
CA ASN A 252 -13.19 5.29 18.61
C ASN A 252 -11.80 5.60 19.22
N LEU A 253 -11.43 6.87 19.41
CA LEU A 253 -10.06 7.33 19.68
C LEU A 253 -9.40 6.63 20.88
N LYS A 254 -10.18 6.40 21.95
CA LYS A 254 -9.73 5.68 23.14
C LYS A 254 -9.40 4.21 22.85
N GLN A 255 -10.15 3.55 21.96
CA GLN A 255 -9.83 2.17 21.57
C GLN A 255 -8.61 2.11 20.66
N TYR A 256 -8.39 3.12 19.81
CA TYR A 256 -7.19 3.25 18.97
C TYR A 256 -5.90 3.57 19.73
N GLY A 257 -6.00 3.99 21.00
CA GLY A 257 -4.83 4.35 21.83
C GLY A 257 -4.36 5.79 21.66
N TYR A 258 -5.24 6.70 21.20
CA TYR A 258 -4.96 8.12 20.98
C TYR A 258 -3.83 8.45 19.96
N PRO A 259 -3.76 7.77 18.79
CA PRO A 259 -2.73 8.02 17.76
C PRO A 259 -2.74 9.48 17.27
N ASP A 260 -1.59 9.97 16.81
CA ASP A 260 -1.40 11.34 16.32
C ASP A 260 -2.14 11.62 15.01
N VAL A 261 -2.26 10.61 14.13
CA VAL A 261 -3.04 10.63 12.88
C VAL A 261 -3.73 9.28 12.66
N VAL A 262 -4.93 9.28 12.08
CA VAL A 262 -5.61 8.09 11.58
C VAL A 262 -5.81 8.21 10.06
N LEU A 263 -5.26 7.26 9.32
CA LEU A 263 -5.35 7.18 7.86
C LEU A 263 -6.42 6.15 7.46
N LEU A 264 -7.42 6.59 6.69
CA LEU A 264 -8.35 5.71 5.99
C LEU A 264 -7.76 5.29 4.65
N LEU A 265 -7.58 3.99 4.43
CA LEU A 265 -7.31 3.42 3.10
C LEU A 265 -8.60 2.88 2.48
N THR A 266 -8.93 3.35 1.27
CA THR A 266 -10.14 2.95 0.54
C THR A 266 -9.85 2.27 -0.80
N GLY A 267 -10.59 1.19 -1.07
CA GLY A 267 -10.55 0.49 -2.36
C GLY A 267 -11.60 0.99 -3.36
N ARG A 268 -12.13 2.19 -3.15
CA ARG A 268 -13.15 2.88 -3.97
C ARG A 268 -12.49 3.99 -4.79
N ASP A 269 -13.15 4.42 -5.87
CA ASP A 269 -12.75 5.64 -6.57
C ASP A 269 -13.24 6.85 -5.73
N VAL A 270 -12.32 7.67 -5.22
CA VAL A 270 -12.63 8.88 -4.45
C VAL A 270 -13.10 9.99 -5.41
N TYR A 271 -14.03 10.84 -4.97
CA TYR A 271 -14.55 11.92 -5.79
C TYR A 271 -14.93 13.18 -5.02
N GLU A 272 -14.75 14.33 -5.65
CA GLU A 272 -15.31 15.60 -5.22
C GLU A 272 -16.71 15.81 -5.80
N SER A 273 -17.57 16.51 -5.06
CA SER A 273 -18.88 16.95 -5.53
C SER A 273 -18.84 18.41 -5.99
N THR A 274 -19.12 18.67 -7.27
CA THR A 274 -19.09 20.04 -7.84
C THR A 274 -20.40 20.41 -8.52
N HIS A 275 -20.60 21.71 -8.77
CA HIS A 275 -21.81 22.29 -9.39
C HIS A 275 -22.21 21.68 -10.76
N GLY A 276 -21.32 20.95 -11.43
CA GLY A 276 -21.59 20.25 -12.70
C GLY A 276 -21.54 18.72 -12.64
N GLY A 277 -21.34 18.11 -11.46
CA GLY A 277 -21.19 16.67 -11.30
C GLY A 277 -20.02 16.26 -10.40
N ILE A 278 -19.62 14.98 -10.48
CA ILE A 278 -18.57 14.39 -9.64
C ILE A 278 -17.21 14.33 -10.34
N LYS A 279 -16.13 14.41 -9.56
CA LYS A 279 -14.76 14.55 -10.08
C LYS A 279 -13.78 13.56 -9.44
N LYS A 280 -13.40 12.54 -10.21
CA LYS A 280 -12.62 11.36 -9.76
C LYS A 280 -11.11 11.52 -9.97
N ASN A 281 -10.57 12.65 -9.57
CA ASN A 281 -9.18 13.03 -9.89
C ASN A 281 -8.26 12.91 -8.67
N ILE A 282 -8.89 12.81 -7.52
CA ILE A 282 -8.38 12.99 -6.17
C ILE A 282 -8.06 11.62 -5.63
N ALA A 283 -6.79 11.40 -5.26
CA ALA A 283 -6.33 10.14 -4.71
C ALA A 283 -6.33 10.14 -3.17
N GLY A 284 -6.65 11.26 -2.54
CA GLY A 284 -6.74 11.40 -1.09
C GLY A 284 -7.19 12.79 -0.66
N ILE A 285 -7.46 12.96 0.63
CA ILE A 285 -7.73 14.25 1.28
C ILE A 285 -7.39 14.17 2.78
N ALA A 286 -6.85 15.25 3.34
CA ALA A 286 -6.60 15.39 4.78
C ALA A 286 -6.85 16.83 5.25
N TYR A 287 -7.02 17.00 6.56
CA TYR A 287 -7.03 18.33 7.16
C TYR A 287 -5.61 18.84 7.37
N GLU A 288 -5.28 19.98 6.77
CA GLU A 288 -3.93 20.55 6.90
C GLU A 288 -3.63 20.95 8.36
N GLY A 289 -2.53 20.41 8.90
CA GLY A 289 -2.16 20.52 10.30
C GLY A 289 -3.05 19.72 11.27
N GLY A 290 -3.86 18.77 10.77
CA GLY A 290 -4.78 17.96 11.56
C GLY A 290 -4.12 17.12 12.67
N VAL A 291 -2.82 16.80 12.55
CA VAL A 291 -2.04 15.99 13.49
C VAL A 291 -2.25 16.42 14.95
N CYS A 292 -2.52 15.44 15.82
CA CYS A 292 -2.78 15.60 17.25
C CYS A 292 -3.98 16.50 17.65
N THR A 293 -4.79 16.98 16.70
CA THR A 293 -6.03 17.73 16.97
C THR A 293 -7.25 16.81 17.02
N GLU A 294 -8.47 17.34 16.96
CA GLU A 294 -9.68 16.55 16.69
C GLU A 294 -9.75 16.15 15.21
N ARG A 295 -9.20 16.98 14.30
CA ARG A 295 -9.10 16.76 12.86
C ARG A 295 -7.96 15.82 12.44
N ARG A 296 -7.62 14.84 13.27
CA ARG A 296 -6.45 13.96 13.10
C ARG A 296 -6.63 12.88 12.02
N VAL A 297 -7.35 13.20 10.94
CA VAL A 297 -7.75 12.24 9.92
C VAL A 297 -7.24 12.58 8.52
N ALA A 298 -6.85 11.53 7.82
CA ALA A 298 -6.46 11.52 6.41
C ALA A 298 -7.18 10.36 5.69
N LEU A 299 -7.36 10.49 4.39
CA LEU A 299 -8.06 9.53 3.53
C LEU A 299 -7.24 9.35 2.25
N SER A 300 -6.91 8.12 1.85
CA SER A 300 -6.24 7.83 0.58
C SER A 300 -6.91 6.65 -0.13
N GLU A 301 -7.07 6.76 -1.45
CA GLU A 301 -7.24 5.59 -2.31
C GLU A 301 -6.06 4.64 -2.13
N ASP A 302 -6.32 3.33 -2.16
CA ASP A 302 -5.33 2.35 -2.63
C ASP A 302 -6.02 1.16 -3.30
N THR A 303 -5.52 0.75 -4.46
CA THR A 303 -6.02 -0.43 -5.16
C THR A 303 -5.61 -1.70 -4.39
N PRO A 304 -6.54 -2.62 -4.03
CA PRO A 304 -6.29 -3.72 -3.09
C PRO A 304 -5.05 -4.56 -3.39
N GLY A 305 -4.01 -4.38 -2.57
CA GLY A 305 -2.76 -5.13 -2.67
C GLY A 305 -1.79 -4.63 -3.76
N ALA A 306 -2.02 -3.43 -4.32
CA ALA A 306 -1.24 -2.86 -5.41
C ALA A 306 -0.15 -1.89 -4.97
N PHE A 307 -0.23 -1.35 -3.75
CA PHE A 307 0.65 -0.30 -3.23
C PHE A 307 0.64 0.99 -4.07
N SER A 308 -0.48 1.25 -4.75
CA SER A 308 -0.69 2.43 -5.60
C SER A 308 -0.72 3.72 -4.81
N GLY A 309 -1.50 3.75 -3.72
CA GLY A 309 -1.75 4.95 -2.91
C GLY A 309 -0.60 5.35 -1.99
N ILE A 310 0.56 4.68 -2.01
CA ILE A 310 1.67 4.93 -1.08
C ILE A 310 2.10 6.40 -1.04
N ILE A 311 2.17 7.04 -2.20
CA ILE A 311 2.68 8.41 -2.31
C ILE A 311 1.58 9.42 -2.01
N ASP A 312 0.36 9.08 -2.38
CA ASP A 312 -0.77 9.98 -2.23
C ASP A 312 -1.19 9.97 -0.74
N ALA A 313 -1.16 8.82 -0.06
CA ALA A 313 -1.14 8.72 1.41
C ALA A 313 0.05 9.44 2.07
N ALA A 314 1.24 9.49 1.45
CA ALA A 314 2.36 10.29 1.98
C ALA A 314 2.12 11.81 1.85
N HIS A 315 1.42 12.23 0.80
CA HIS A 315 0.96 13.61 0.57
C HIS A 315 -0.10 14.01 1.61
N GLU A 316 -1.11 13.16 1.84
CA GLU A 316 -2.14 13.39 2.86
C GLU A 316 -1.61 13.38 4.29
N LEU A 317 -0.59 12.55 4.58
CA LEU A 317 0.16 12.64 5.83
C LEU A 317 0.98 13.94 5.88
N GLY A 318 1.54 14.40 4.75
CA GLY A 318 2.22 15.69 4.63
C GLY A 318 1.31 16.86 5.02
N HIS A 319 0.10 16.90 4.45
CA HIS A 319 -0.96 17.82 4.87
C HIS A 319 -1.29 17.66 6.35
N SER A 320 -1.53 16.44 6.84
CA SER A 320 -1.84 16.18 8.25
C SER A 320 -0.78 16.76 9.20
N LEU A 321 0.50 16.65 8.84
CA LEU A 321 1.62 17.21 9.61
C LEU A 321 1.82 18.73 9.43
N GLY A 322 1.14 19.38 8.48
CA GLY A 322 1.10 20.83 8.32
C GLY A 322 1.63 21.40 7.01
N ALA A 323 2.09 20.57 6.06
CA ALA A 323 2.57 21.07 4.77
C ALA A 323 1.40 21.52 3.86
N SER A 324 1.50 22.69 3.26
CA SER A 324 0.64 23.10 2.15
C SER A 324 1.18 22.55 0.82
N HIS A 325 0.44 22.69 -0.29
CA HIS A 325 1.05 22.52 -1.63
C HIS A 325 2.13 23.57 -1.86
N ASP A 326 3.19 23.29 -2.61
CA ASP A 326 4.19 24.32 -2.95
C ASP A 326 3.52 25.50 -3.66
N GLY A 327 3.91 26.73 -3.36
CA GLY A 327 3.38 27.94 -3.99
C GLY A 327 2.08 28.48 -3.36
N THR A 328 1.75 28.07 -2.14
CA THR A 328 0.52 28.43 -1.42
C THR A 328 0.77 29.49 -0.34
N GLU A 329 -0.20 30.37 -0.14
CA GLU A 329 -0.26 31.32 0.96
C GLU A 329 -0.27 30.62 2.34
N PRO A 330 0.27 31.24 3.41
CA PRO A 330 0.17 30.73 4.78
C PRO A 330 -1.24 30.28 5.18
N ASN A 331 -1.33 29.10 5.80
CA ASN A 331 -2.60 28.57 6.30
C ASN A 331 -3.13 29.46 7.44
N ARG A 332 -4.17 30.26 7.12
CA ARG A 332 -4.81 31.22 8.03
C ARG A 332 -5.47 30.59 9.26
N LEU A 333 -5.60 29.26 9.30
CA LEU A 333 -6.13 28.49 10.41
C LEU A 333 -5.05 28.15 11.45
N THR A 334 -3.78 28.32 11.06
CA THR A 334 -2.61 28.22 11.93
C THR A 334 -1.83 29.55 11.90
N PRO A 335 -2.34 30.65 12.50
CA PRO A 335 -1.61 31.89 12.75
C PRO A 335 -0.11 31.71 13.05
N GLY A 336 0.73 32.27 12.18
CA GLY A 336 2.19 32.13 12.24
C GLY A 336 2.78 31.03 11.34
N HIS A 337 1.94 30.23 10.68
CA HIS A 337 2.36 29.27 9.64
C HIS A 337 3.18 29.98 8.56
N PRO A 338 4.30 29.39 8.09
CA PRO A 338 5.22 30.10 7.21
C PRO A 338 4.76 30.14 5.75
N GLY A 339 3.84 29.26 5.33
CA GLY A 339 3.43 29.07 3.95
C GLY A 339 4.55 28.58 3.01
N SER A 340 4.21 28.43 1.74
CA SER A 340 5.06 27.78 0.74
C SER A 340 5.28 28.58 -0.55
N LEU A 341 4.84 29.84 -0.61
CA LEU A 341 5.03 30.76 -1.75
C LEU A 341 6.45 30.78 -2.34
N ASN A 342 7.48 30.62 -1.50
CA ASN A 342 8.89 30.61 -1.91
C ASN A 342 9.33 29.30 -2.61
N CYS A 343 8.49 28.28 -2.63
CA CYS A 343 8.69 27.01 -3.32
C CYS A 343 7.71 26.91 -4.50
N SER A 344 8.16 26.40 -5.64
CA SER A 344 7.33 26.44 -6.85
C SER A 344 6.27 25.33 -6.86
N ALA A 345 5.01 25.68 -7.11
CA ALA A 345 3.93 24.72 -7.40
C ALA A 345 4.22 23.74 -8.55
N LYS A 346 5.27 24.02 -9.35
CA LYS A 346 5.77 23.20 -10.46
C LYS A 346 7.08 22.48 -10.13
N SER A 347 7.49 22.42 -8.85
CA SER A 347 8.76 21.83 -8.40
C SER A 347 8.85 20.31 -8.61
N GLY A 348 7.69 19.65 -8.84
CA GLY A 348 7.60 18.19 -8.99
C GLY A 348 7.81 17.41 -7.70
N ARG A 349 7.80 18.10 -6.55
CA ARG A 349 7.93 17.51 -5.21
C ARG A 349 6.62 16.87 -4.74
N LEU A 350 6.70 16.15 -3.61
CA LEU A 350 5.58 15.42 -3.03
C LEU A 350 4.32 16.28 -2.91
N MET A 351 4.44 17.51 -2.38
CA MET A 351 3.31 18.44 -2.22
C MET A 351 2.99 19.24 -3.50
N THR A 352 3.08 18.59 -4.68
CA THR A 352 2.69 19.19 -5.97
C THR A 352 1.92 18.21 -6.84
N TYR A 353 1.01 18.74 -7.66
CA TYR A 353 0.29 17.96 -8.68
C TYR A 353 1.15 17.57 -9.91
N VAL A 354 2.46 17.86 -9.88
CA VAL A 354 3.39 17.65 -11.01
C VAL A 354 4.27 16.43 -10.75
N ASP A 355 4.37 15.52 -11.73
CA ASP A 355 5.23 14.35 -11.66
C ASP A 355 6.71 14.71 -11.91
N GLY A 356 7.43 15.10 -10.85
CA GLY A 356 8.88 15.31 -10.85
C GLY A 356 9.73 14.04 -10.76
N GLY A 357 9.15 12.85 -11.01
CA GLY A 357 9.87 11.58 -10.92
C GLY A 357 10.38 11.29 -9.51
N HIS A 358 11.70 11.35 -9.30
CA HIS A 358 12.29 11.13 -7.97
C HIS A 358 11.98 12.27 -6.97
N LEU A 359 11.67 13.47 -7.44
CA LEU A 359 11.30 14.60 -6.57
C LEU A 359 9.96 14.36 -5.85
N ARG A 360 9.05 13.57 -6.43
CA ARG A 360 7.76 13.15 -5.83
C ARG A 360 7.91 12.36 -4.51
N TYR A 361 9.13 11.99 -4.12
CA TYR A 361 9.48 11.32 -2.86
C TYR A 361 10.17 12.26 -1.86
N ARG A 362 10.11 13.58 -2.10
CA ARG A 362 10.76 14.64 -1.33
C ARG A 362 9.77 15.76 -1.03
N PHE A 363 9.82 16.27 0.19
CA PHE A 363 9.21 17.55 0.56
C PHE A 363 10.03 18.72 -0.03
N SER A 364 9.46 19.92 -0.01
CA SER A 364 10.22 21.15 -0.27
C SER A 364 10.78 21.75 1.02
N ASP A 365 11.82 22.57 0.89
CA ASP A 365 12.39 23.39 1.95
C ASP A 365 11.36 24.34 2.60
N CYS A 366 10.19 24.54 1.98
CA CYS A 366 9.06 25.23 2.58
C CYS A 366 8.24 24.26 3.43
N ASN A 367 7.84 23.11 2.88
CA ASN A 367 7.13 22.07 3.62
C ASN A 367 7.90 21.57 4.85
N GLU A 368 9.24 21.48 4.80
CA GLU A 368 10.04 21.13 5.98
C GLU A 368 9.88 22.16 7.11
N LYS A 369 9.72 23.45 6.76
CA LYS A 369 9.47 24.54 7.72
C LYS A 369 8.02 24.55 8.21
N GLU A 370 7.05 24.28 7.34
CA GLU A 370 5.62 24.18 7.67
C GLU A 370 5.36 23.03 8.65
N ILE A 371 5.86 21.82 8.34
CA ILE A 371 5.78 20.64 9.22
C ILE A 371 6.46 20.93 10.56
N ARG A 372 7.68 21.47 10.55
CA ARG A 372 8.41 21.83 11.78
C ARG A 372 7.68 22.89 12.61
N TYR A 373 7.01 23.85 11.96
CA TYR A 373 6.23 24.87 12.63
C TYR A 373 4.98 24.29 13.30
N VAL A 374 4.18 23.51 12.56
CA VAL A 374 2.97 22.87 13.10
C VAL A 374 3.32 21.89 14.21
N LEU A 375 4.33 21.03 14.03
CA LEU A 375 4.81 20.15 15.09
C LEU A 375 5.25 20.94 16.34
N LYS A 376 5.87 22.12 16.19
CA LYS A 376 6.27 22.96 17.34
C LYS A 376 5.04 23.44 18.11
N GLU A 377 4.03 23.96 17.42
CA GLU A 377 2.77 24.42 18.03
C GLU A 377 1.89 23.29 18.59
N ARG A 378 2.11 22.02 18.22
CA ARG A 378 1.44 20.86 18.87
C ARG A 378 2.09 20.45 20.19
N GLY A 379 3.38 20.72 20.36
CA GLY A 379 4.11 20.51 21.61
C GLY A 379 4.31 19.04 22.01
N GLU A 380 4.90 18.84 23.18
CA GLU A 380 5.39 17.55 23.70
C GLU A 380 4.35 16.40 23.68
N LYS A 381 3.05 16.73 23.83
CA LYS A 381 1.94 15.75 23.74
C LYS A 381 1.81 15.07 22.37
N CYS A 382 2.41 15.64 21.34
CA CYS A 382 2.38 15.19 19.95
C CYS A 382 3.73 14.60 19.49
N TRP A 383 4.72 14.54 20.40
CA TRP A 383 6.04 13.94 20.13
C TRP A 383 6.32 12.75 21.08
N LYS A 384 5.37 12.44 21.97
CA LYS A 384 5.39 11.29 22.87
C LYS A 384 4.57 10.16 22.26
N ILE A 385 5.22 9.02 22.02
CA ILE A 385 4.58 7.76 21.65
C ILE A 385 3.63 7.36 22.79
N ASN A 386 2.33 7.31 22.52
CA ASN A 386 1.30 6.86 23.46
C ASN A 386 1.07 5.34 23.34
N ALA A 387 1.37 4.75 22.18
CA ALA A 387 1.21 3.32 21.94
C ALA A 387 2.29 2.50 22.66
N SER A 388 1.86 1.47 23.38
CA SER A 388 2.76 0.52 24.03
C SER A 388 3.51 -0.40 23.07
N LYS A 389 3.21 -0.36 21.76
CA LYS A 389 3.85 -1.16 20.69
C LYS A 389 3.90 -0.38 19.37
N THR A 390 4.91 -0.68 18.55
CA THR A 390 5.17 0.02 17.28
C THR A 390 5.52 -0.96 16.16
N TYR A 391 4.94 -0.81 14.97
CA TYR A 391 4.99 -1.83 13.93
C TYR A 391 5.85 -1.45 12.70
N ALA A 392 6.71 -2.38 12.28
CA ALA A 392 7.55 -2.27 11.10
C ALA A 392 7.93 -3.65 10.55
N ILE A 393 8.12 -3.73 9.23
CA ILE A 393 8.88 -4.83 8.59
C ILE A 393 10.19 -4.21 8.09
N GLY A 394 11.33 -4.76 8.48
CA GLY A 394 12.63 -4.25 8.05
C GLY A 394 12.90 -4.56 6.57
N GLY A 395 13.49 -3.62 5.83
CA GLY A 395 14.11 -3.86 4.51
C GLY A 395 13.22 -4.24 3.32
N VAL A 396 11.98 -4.71 3.55
CA VAL A 396 11.05 -5.10 2.47
C VAL A 396 10.31 -3.88 1.93
N PHE A 397 10.40 -3.67 0.62
CA PHE A 397 9.67 -2.63 -0.12
C PHE A 397 8.74 -3.27 -1.17
N PRO A 398 7.65 -2.59 -1.57
CA PRO A 398 6.55 -3.20 -2.31
C PRO A 398 6.94 -3.94 -3.60
N GLY A 399 7.87 -3.38 -4.36
CA GLY A 399 8.37 -3.92 -5.63
C GLY A 399 9.26 -5.16 -5.50
N ALA A 400 9.67 -5.53 -4.28
CA ALA A 400 10.30 -6.82 -4.01
C ALA A 400 9.28 -7.97 -4.08
N ILE A 401 8.02 -7.73 -3.65
CA ILE A 401 6.96 -8.74 -3.58
C ILE A 401 5.90 -8.62 -4.68
N LEU A 402 5.75 -7.44 -5.29
CA LEU A 402 4.81 -7.18 -6.37
C LEU A 402 5.56 -6.78 -7.66
N LYS A 403 5.55 -7.66 -8.65
CA LYS A 403 6.28 -7.48 -9.91
C LYS A 403 5.52 -6.50 -10.82
N ALA A 404 6.23 -5.81 -11.71
CA ALA A 404 5.66 -4.75 -12.57
C ALA A 404 4.44 -5.22 -13.39
N ALA A 405 4.46 -6.48 -13.86
CA ALA A 405 3.30 -7.07 -14.52
C ALA A 405 2.11 -7.17 -13.56
N ASP A 406 2.30 -7.66 -12.33
CA ASP A 406 1.26 -7.85 -11.31
C ASP A 406 0.66 -6.56 -10.79
N TYR A 407 1.47 -5.51 -10.67
CA TYR A 407 1.03 -4.15 -10.37
C TYR A 407 0.00 -3.65 -11.40
N CYS A 408 0.28 -3.77 -12.70
CA CYS A 408 -0.69 -3.44 -13.75
C CYS A 408 -1.95 -4.34 -13.76
N LYS A 409 -1.95 -5.52 -13.11
CA LYS A 409 -3.13 -6.40 -12.94
C LYS A 409 -4.11 -5.80 -11.96
N ARG A 410 -3.56 -5.32 -10.84
CA ARG A 410 -4.33 -4.84 -9.70
C ARG A 410 -4.91 -3.47 -10.00
N LEU A 411 -4.06 -2.50 -10.37
CA LEU A 411 -4.43 -1.12 -10.76
C LEU A 411 -5.70 -1.07 -11.63
N TYR A 412 -5.85 -2.07 -12.51
CA TYR A 412 -6.88 -2.08 -13.52
C TYR A 412 -7.73 -3.35 -13.59
N LYS A 413 -7.70 -4.17 -12.54
CA LYS A 413 -8.80 -5.05 -12.14
C LYS A 413 -9.24 -6.10 -13.22
N SER A 414 -8.32 -6.72 -13.98
CA SER A 414 -8.65 -7.55 -15.19
C SER A 414 -7.67 -8.71 -15.52
N ASN A 415 -7.79 -9.40 -16.68
CA ASN A 415 -6.85 -10.44 -17.20
C ASN A 415 -6.18 -10.31 -18.65
N GLN A 416 -5.92 -9.13 -19.27
CA GLN A 416 -5.31 -8.87 -20.62
C GLN A 416 -4.30 -7.66 -20.88
N VAL A 417 -3.45 -7.13 -19.96
CA VAL A 417 -2.26 -6.21 -20.30
C VAL A 417 -1.03 -7.02 -20.72
N TYR A 418 -0.09 -6.29 -21.32
CA TYR A 418 1.37 -6.39 -21.21
C TYR A 418 1.98 -5.11 -20.54
N VAL A 419 3.10 -5.22 -19.81
CA VAL A 419 3.92 -4.03 -19.53
C VAL A 419 4.62 -3.65 -20.84
N SER A 420 4.43 -2.43 -21.32
CA SER A 420 5.08 -1.92 -22.53
C SER A 420 6.57 -1.73 -22.29
N ALA A 421 7.39 -2.33 -23.16
CA ALA A 421 8.84 -2.31 -23.06
C ALA A 421 9.42 -0.96 -23.51
N SER A 422 9.45 0.02 -22.60
CA SER A 422 10.22 1.26 -22.77
C SER A 422 11.36 1.30 -21.76
N TYR A 423 12.60 1.26 -22.26
CA TYR A 423 13.80 1.35 -21.44
C TYR A 423 13.89 2.70 -20.72
N ASN A 424 13.64 3.81 -21.43
CA ASN A 424 13.65 5.17 -20.88
C ASN A 424 12.64 5.38 -19.75
N LEU A 425 11.46 4.74 -19.82
CA LEU A 425 10.53 4.77 -18.67
C LEU A 425 11.13 4.02 -17.48
N LYS A 426 11.63 2.79 -17.68
CA LYS A 426 12.18 1.97 -16.59
C LYS A 426 13.36 2.63 -15.87
N THR A 427 14.30 3.23 -16.61
CA THR A 427 15.47 3.92 -16.01
C THR A 427 15.06 5.15 -15.21
N ASN A 428 13.92 5.77 -15.52
CA ASN A 428 13.30 6.84 -14.74
C ASN A 428 12.27 6.31 -13.70
N CYS A 429 12.32 5.01 -13.38
CA CYS A 429 11.41 4.32 -12.47
C CYS A 429 9.92 4.56 -12.76
N LYS A 430 9.57 4.45 -14.04
CA LYS A 430 8.19 4.46 -14.55
C LYS A 430 7.95 3.24 -15.43
N LEU A 431 6.70 2.80 -15.49
CA LEU A 431 6.28 1.74 -16.41
C LEU A 431 5.01 2.16 -17.16
N LYS A 432 4.89 1.75 -18.43
CA LYS A 432 3.66 1.94 -19.20
C LYS A 432 2.88 0.63 -19.22
N CYS A 433 1.73 0.60 -18.56
CA CYS A 433 0.76 -0.46 -18.76
C CYS A 433 -0.07 -0.13 -20.05
N CYS A 434 -0.71 -1.11 -20.71
CA CYS A 434 -1.57 -0.93 -21.90
C CYS A 434 -2.73 -1.93 -22.07
N ALA A 435 -3.97 -1.46 -22.02
CA ALA A 435 -5.18 -2.27 -22.10
C ALA A 435 -5.44 -2.91 -23.44
N ARG A 436 -6.11 -4.07 -23.38
CA ARG A 436 -7.07 -4.45 -24.41
C ARG A 436 -8.48 -4.25 -23.83
N LEU A 437 -9.23 -3.34 -24.44
CA LEU A 437 -10.64 -3.10 -24.11
C LEU A 437 -11.52 -4.13 -24.82
N LYS A 438 -12.76 -4.34 -24.34
CA LYS A 438 -13.74 -5.22 -25.00
C LYS A 438 -14.09 -4.76 -26.43
N SER A 439 -13.95 -3.46 -26.71
CA SER A 439 -14.10 -2.84 -28.03
C SER A 439 -12.91 -3.07 -28.98
N GLY A 440 -11.91 -3.86 -28.58
CA GLY A 440 -10.69 -4.12 -29.38
C GLY A 440 -9.63 -3.02 -29.31
N GLY A 441 -10.01 -1.80 -28.93
CA GLY A 441 -9.08 -0.69 -28.69
C GLY A 441 -8.12 -0.93 -27.52
N HIS A 442 -7.06 -0.13 -27.46
CA HIS A 442 -6.12 -0.09 -26.34
C HIS A 442 -6.23 1.23 -25.58
N ALA A 443 -6.04 1.16 -24.26
CA ALA A 443 -5.94 2.33 -23.39
C ALA A 443 -4.69 2.18 -22.52
N CYS A 444 -3.74 3.11 -22.59
CA CYS A 444 -2.46 3.00 -21.88
C CYS A 444 -2.30 4.06 -20.80
N GLY A 445 -1.44 3.80 -19.81
CA GLY A 445 -1.14 4.71 -18.72
C GLY A 445 0.27 4.49 -18.21
N VAL A 446 0.97 5.58 -17.88
CA VAL A 446 2.31 5.54 -17.26
C VAL A 446 2.15 5.65 -15.75
N HIS A 447 2.84 4.78 -15.02
CA HIS A 447 2.79 4.68 -13.56
C HIS A 447 4.19 4.70 -12.97
N PRO A 448 4.37 5.17 -11.72
CA PRO A 448 5.61 4.95 -10.99
C PRO A 448 5.88 3.45 -10.83
N MET A 449 7.15 3.06 -10.88
CA MET A 449 7.60 1.75 -10.42
C MET A 449 7.67 1.76 -8.90
N LEU A 450 7.23 0.67 -8.27
CA LEU A 450 7.31 0.54 -6.83
C LEU A 450 8.77 0.36 -6.37
N ASP A 451 9.08 0.86 -5.17
CA ASP A 451 10.40 0.69 -4.57
C ASP A 451 10.77 -0.80 -4.45
N HIS A 452 12.00 -1.12 -4.85
CA HIS A 452 12.60 -2.43 -5.10
C HIS A 452 12.17 -3.18 -6.38
N MET A 453 11.30 -2.64 -7.25
CA MET A 453 11.10 -3.22 -8.60
C MET A 453 12.39 -3.14 -9.43
N GLN A 454 12.69 -4.16 -10.22
CA GLN A 454 13.84 -4.15 -11.14
C GLN A 454 13.61 -3.17 -12.31
N CYS A 455 14.43 -2.14 -12.40
CA CYS A 455 14.45 -1.17 -13.51
C CYS A 455 15.43 -1.56 -14.61
N ASP A 456 16.60 -2.11 -14.26
CA ASP A 456 17.67 -2.45 -15.20
C ASP A 456 18.49 -3.67 -14.68
N TYR A 457 19.51 -4.10 -15.42
CA TYR A 457 20.40 -5.18 -14.97
C TYR A 457 21.10 -4.81 -13.65
N LYS A 458 20.86 -5.61 -12.59
CA LYS A 458 21.36 -5.39 -11.22
C LYS A 458 20.96 -4.04 -10.59
N LYS A 459 19.98 -3.30 -11.14
CA LYS A 459 19.42 -2.08 -10.56
C LYS A 459 17.93 -2.22 -10.23
N LYS A 460 17.53 -1.59 -9.12
CA LYS A 460 16.16 -1.53 -8.61
C LYS A 460 15.73 -0.07 -8.43
N CYS A 461 14.43 0.16 -8.43
CA CYS A 461 13.88 1.46 -8.07
C CYS A 461 13.97 1.70 -6.57
N PHE A 462 14.26 2.94 -6.17
CA PHE A 462 14.05 3.42 -4.81
C PHE A 462 13.84 4.93 -4.86
N GLN A 463 12.73 5.42 -4.31
CA GLN A 463 12.34 6.83 -4.34
C GLN A 463 12.41 7.46 -5.75
N GLY A 464 11.95 6.71 -6.75
CA GLY A 464 11.94 7.14 -8.16
C GLY A 464 13.31 7.16 -8.86
N LEU A 465 14.39 6.70 -8.22
CA LEU A 465 15.72 6.54 -8.84
C LEU A 465 15.99 5.08 -9.20
N CYS A 466 16.51 4.82 -10.40
CA CYS A 466 16.98 3.49 -10.81
C CYS A 466 18.45 3.30 -10.42
N THR A 467 18.70 2.49 -9.39
CA THR A 467 19.96 2.47 -8.66
C THR A 467 20.36 1.06 -8.20
N SER A 468 21.66 0.82 -8.03
CA SER A 468 22.21 -0.46 -7.57
C SER A 468 22.26 -0.52 -6.05
N GLU A 469 22.37 -1.73 -5.51
CA GLU A 469 22.41 -1.98 -4.07
C GLU A 469 23.62 -1.30 -3.38
N LYS A 470 24.76 -1.16 -4.08
CA LYS A 470 25.91 -0.38 -3.59
C LYS A 470 25.61 1.11 -3.52
N GLU A 471 25.05 1.69 -4.58
CA GLU A 471 24.66 3.10 -4.64
C GLU A 471 23.61 3.43 -3.56
N LEU A 472 22.63 2.55 -3.32
CA LEU A 472 21.64 2.66 -2.24
C LEU A 472 22.27 2.74 -0.85
N ILE A 473 23.28 1.91 -0.58
CA ILE A 473 24.02 1.91 0.69
C ILE A 473 24.80 3.22 0.84
N THR A 474 25.49 3.68 -0.21
CA THR A 474 26.21 4.98 -0.20
C THR A 474 25.28 6.17 -0.01
N HIS A 475 24.03 6.13 -0.49
CA HIS A 475 23.05 7.18 -0.24
C HIS A 475 22.49 7.21 1.18
N ARG A 476 22.54 6.09 1.94
CA ARG A 476 22.19 6.07 3.37
C ARG A 476 23.30 6.68 4.22
N TYR A 477 24.54 6.21 4.04
CA TYR A 477 25.73 6.69 4.77
C TYR A 477 26.24 8.10 4.38
N LYS A 478 25.43 8.90 3.67
CA LYS A 478 25.65 10.34 3.43
C LYS A 478 24.56 11.23 4.06
N LYS A 479 23.71 10.65 4.91
CA LYS A 479 22.62 11.30 5.65
C LYS A 479 22.55 10.85 7.13
N GLU A 480 23.62 10.22 7.59
CA GLU A 480 23.94 9.88 8.98
C GLU A 480 25.35 10.44 9.25
#